data_AF-A0A376K3T2-F1
#
_entry.id   AF-A0A376K3T2-F1
#
_cell.length_a   1.000
_cell.length_b   1.000
_cell.length_c   1.000
_cell.angle_alpha   90.00
_cell.angle_beta   90.00
_cell.angle_gamma   90.00
#
_symmetry.space_group_name_H-M   'P 1'
#
loop_
_entity.id
_entity.type
_entity.pdbx_description
1 polymer ?
#
loop_
_entity_poly.entity_id
_entity_poly.type
_entity_poly.pdbx_seq_one_letter_code
_entity_poly.pdbx_strand_id
1 'polypeptide(L)'
;MKRHLNTSYRLVWNHITGTLVVASELARSRGKRAGVAIALSLAAVTSVPALAADTVVQAGETVSGGTLTNHDNQIVLGTANGMTISTGLEYGPDNEANTGGQWVQDGGTASNTAISSGGLQFVGAGGKATDTIINEGGGQSLKGLALNTTLNGGEQWMHEGAIATGTVINDKGWQVVKPGAVATDTVVNTGAEGGPDAENGDTGQFVRGNAVRTTINKNGRQIVAAEGTANTTMVYAGGDQTVHGYALDTTLNGGNQYVHNGGTASDTVVNSDGWQVVNDGAVAENTTVNHKGKLQVNAGGVAVDVTQNQGGALVTSTAATVLGSNRLGNFAVENGKADGVVLESGGRLDVLESHSAQNTLVDDGGTLAVSAGGKATGVTMTSGGALIADSGATVEGTNASGKFSIDGISGQASGLLLENGGSFTVNAGGQASNTTIGHRGTLTLAAGGSLSGRTQLSKGASMVLNGDVVSTGDIVNAGEIRFDNQTTQDAVLSRAVAKGDAPVTFHKLTTNNLTGQGGTINMRVRLDGSNASDQLVINGGQATGKTWLAFTNVGNSNLGVATTGQGIRVVDAQNGATTEEGAFA
;
A
#
# COMPACT_ATOMS: atom_id res chain seq x y z
N MET A 1 -20.21 19.61 3.78
CA MET A 1 -20.90 18.54 4.54
C MET A 1 -22.22 19.06 5.06
N LYS A 2 -23.28 18.30 4.78
CA LYS A 2 -24.31 17.89 5.74
C LYS A 2 -25.14 18.98 6.43
N ARG A 3 -26.43 18.95 6.05
CA ARG A 3 -27.58 18.75 6.93
C ARG A 3 -27.56 19.58 8.22
N HIS A 4 -28.37 20.63 8.22
CA HIS A 4 -29.04 21.05 9.45
C HIS A 4 -29.99 19.93 9.90
N LEU A 5 -29.43 18.96 10.63
CA LEU A 5 -30.15 18.13 11.59
C LEU A 5 -30.03 18.83 12.95
N ASN A 6 -31.16 18.93 13.65
CA ASN A 6 -31.24 19.37 15.04
C ASN A 6 -30.12 18.75 15.90
N THR A 7 -29.34 19.58 16.58
CA THR A 7 -28.25 19.13 17.47
C THR A 7 -28.38 19.81 18.83
N SER A 8 -29.44 19.45 19.54
CA SER A 8 -29.50 19.64 20.98
C SER A 8 -30.14 18.40 21.57
N TYR A 9 -29.29 17.40 21.83
CA TYR A 9 -29.64 16.19 22.55
C TYR A 9 -29.10 16.30 23.96
N ARG A 10 -29.88 15.87 24.96
CA ARG A 10 -29.41 15.76 26.34
C ARG A 10 -29.40 14.29 26.72
N LEU A 11 -28.28 13.85 27.32
CA LEU A 11 -28.18 12.53 27.92
C LEU A 11 -28.79 12.62 29.32
N VAL A 12 -29.84 11.85 29.54
CA VAL A 12 -30.50 11.78 30.85
C VAL A 12 -30.30 10.38 31.39
N TRP A 13 -29.88 10.29 32.65
CA TRP A 13 -29.67 9.02 33.34
C TRP A 13 -31.03 8.39 33.70
N ASN A 14 -31.30 7.19 33.19
CA ASN A 14 -32.52 6.45 33.50
C ASN A 14 -32.27 5.47 34.66
N HIS A 15 -32.81 5.78 35.84
CA HIS A 15 -32.64 4.98 37.05
C HIS A 15 -33.35 3.62 37.03
N ILE A 16 -34.21 3.34 36.04
CA ILE A 16 -34.92 2.06 35.91
C ILE A 16 -34.12 1.08 35.03
N THR A 17 -33.43 1.57 34.01
CA THR A 17 -32.67 0.72 33.08
C THR A 17 -31.15 0.78 33.29
N GLY A 18 -30.65 1.64 34.18
CA GLY A 18 -29.22 1.76 34.50
C GLY A 18 -28.38 2.30 33.34
N THR A 19 -28.99 3.03 32.40
CA THR A 19 -28.34 3.49 31.17
C THR A 19 -28.70 4.95 30.86
N LEU A 20 -27.84 5.62 30.08
CA LEU A 20 -28.10 6.96 29.56
C LEU A 20 -28.98 6.86 28.31
N VAL A 21 -30.05 7.64 28.25
CA VAL A 21 -31.00 7.65 27.12
C VAL A 21 -31.09 9.06 26.53
N VAL A 22 -31.28 9.14 25.21
CA VAL A 22 -31.35 10.39 24.44
C VAL A 22 -32.82 10.84 24.32
N ALA A 23 -33.14 12.07 24.73
CA ALA A 23 -34.47 12.66 24.59
C ALA A 23 -34.45 13.95 23.73
N SER A 24 -35.50 14.16 22.91
CA SER A 24 -35.68 15.28 21.97
C SER A 24 -36.89 16.15 22.38
N GLU A 25 -36.73 17.48 22.46
CA GLU A 25 -37.81 18.43 22.83
C GLU A 25 -38.41 19.19 21.63
N LEU A 26 -39.74 19.29 21.65
CA LEU A 26 -40.60 20.44 21.28
C LEU A 26 -41.48 20.39 20.00
N ALA A 27 -42.78 20.19 20.22
CA ALA A 27 -43.88 20.74 19.43
C ALA A 27 -44.80 21.56 20.36
N ARG A 28 -45.11 22.82 20.02
CA ARG A 28 -46.26 23.57 20.58
C ARG A 28 -46.86 24.54 19.56
N SER A 29 -48.15 24.80 19.78
CA SER A 29 -49.20 25.12 18.82
C SER A 29 -49.75 26.54 18.90
N ARG A 30 -50.47 26.95 17.82
CA ARG A 30 -51.65 27.86 17.72
C ARG A 30 -51.45 29.33 17.33
N GLY A 31 -52.08 29.68 16.20
CA GLY A 31 -52.69 30.98 15.88
C GLY A 31 -53.56 30.86 14.62
N LYS A 32 -54.85 31.25 14.69
CA LYS A 32 -55.86 31.13 13.60
C LYS A 32 -56.47 32.50 13.24
N ARG A 33 -57.02 32.55 12.01
CA ARG A 33 -57.96 33.51 11.34
C ARG A 33 -57.27 34.51 10.38
N ALA A 34 -57.80 34.86 9.22
CA ALA A 34 -59.16 34.74 8.64
C ALA A 34 -59.08 34.48 7.11
N GLY A 35 -60.15 33.94 6.53
CA GLY A 35 -60.20 33.49 5.14
C GLY A 35 -60.62 34.55 4.12
N VAL A 36 -60.22 34.31 2.87
CA VAL A 36 -60.97 34.65 1.66
C VAL A 36 -60.86 33.43 0.76
N ALA A 37 -61.99 32.80 0.47
CA ALA A 37 -62.09 31.71 -0.50
C ALA A 37 -62.16 32.32 -1.91
N ILE A 38 -61.16 32.03 -2.73
CA ILE A 38 -61.30 32.06 -4.19
C ILE A 38 -61.22 30.60 -4.62
N ALA A 39 -62.37 30.08 -5.04
CA ALA A 39 -62.43 28.85 -5.81
C ALA A 39 -61.93 29.16 -7.22
N LEU A 40 -60.85 28.50 -7.64
CA LEU A 40 -60.66 28.17 -9.05
C LEU A 40 -60.37 26.69 -9.17
N SER A 41 -61.15 26.10 -10.06
CA SER A 41 -61.29 24.71 -10.42
C SER A 41 -59.98 23.99 -10.73
N LEU A 42 -59.93 22.75 -10.23
CA LEU A 42 -59.18 21.63 -10.75
C LEU A 42 -59.36 21.53 -12.28
N ALA A 43 -58.39 22.02 -13.05
CA ALA A 43 -58.15 21.53 -14.39
C ALA A 43 -57.08 20.46 -14.28
N ALA A 44 -57.50 19.20 -14.24
CA ALA A 44 -56.64 18.11 -14.62
C ALA A 44 -56.34 18.29 -16.11
N VAL A 45 -55.25 19.00 -16.42
CA VAL A 45 -54.60 18.85 -17.71
C VAL A 45 -53.85 17.53 -17.59
N THR A 46 -54.51 16.43 -17.98
CA THR A 46 -53.76 15.30 -18.52
C THR A 46 -53.10 15.84 -19.78
N SER A 47 -51.86 16.32 -19.66
CA SER A 47 -51.04 16.51 -20.84
C SER A 47 -50.86 15.11 -21.41
N VAL A 48 -51.66 14.81 -22.43
CA VAL A 48 -51.34 13.81 -23.44
C VAL A 48 -49.87 14.03 -23.78
N PRO A 49 -49.01 12.99 -23.86
CA PRO A 49 -47.66 13.19 -24.35
C PRO A 49 -47.79 13.87 -25.71
N ALA A 50 -47.36 15.14 -25.80
CA ALA A 50 -47.09 15.70 -27.10
C ALA A 50 -45.98 14.82 -27.66
N LEU A 51 -46.26 14.12 -28.76
CA LEU A 51 -45.24 13.39 -29.51
C LEU A 51 -44.10 14.38 -29.74
N ALA A 52 -42.95 14.14 -29.11
CA ALA A 52 -41.73 14.87 -29.40
C ALA A 52 -41.52 14.83 -30.92
N ALA A 53 -41.46 15.99 -31.56
CA ALA A 53 -41.25 16.05 -32.99
C ALA A 53 -39.77 15.80 -33.26
N ASP A 54 -39.47 14.71 -33.99
CA ASP A 54 -38.13 14.45 -34.48
C ASP A 54 -37.66 15.63 -35.34
N THR A 55 -36.61 16.32 -34.90
CA THR A 55 -35.97 17.36 -35.71
C THR A 55 -34.88 16.73 -36.54
N VAL A 56 -34.98 16.80 -37.87
CA VAL A 56 -33.98 16.20 -38.77
C VAL A 56 -33.11 17.30 -39.36
N VAL A 57 -31.79 17.21 -39.15
CA VAL A 57 -30.78 18.03 -39.83
C VAL A 57 -30.36 17.28 -41.08
N GLN A 58 -30.81 17.74 -42.23
CA GLN A 58 -30.60 17.03 -43.50
C GLN A 58 -29.14 17.13 -43.97
N ALA A 59 -28.74 16.24 -44.88
CA ALA A 59 -27.40 16.30 -45.48
C ALA A 59 -27.14 17.67 -46.13
N GLY A 60 -25.99 18.27 -45.83
CA GLY A 60 -25.62 19.62 -46.27
C GLY A 60 -26.24 20.77 -45.46
N GLU A 61 -27.17 20.47 -44.56
CA GLU A 61 -27.71 21.44 -43.61
C GLU A 61 -26.74 21.64 -42.45
N THR A 62 -26.71 22.85 -41.89
CA THR A 62 -26.03 23.15 -40.62
C THR A 62 -26.99 23.85 -39.68
N VAL A 63 -27.20 23.25 -38.50
CA VAL A 63 -27.92 23.89 -37.39
C VAL A 63 -26.92 24.26 -36.29
N SER A 64 -27.20 25.34 -35.56
CA SER A 64 -26.32 25.83 -34.50
C SER A 64 -27.12 26.26 -33.27
N GLY A 65 -26.70 25.76 -32.11
CA GLY A 65 -27.37 25.97 -30.84
C GLY A 65 -28.71 25.22 -30.74
N GLY A 66 -29.28 25.24 -29.54
CA GLY A 66 -30.54 24.57 -29.23
C GLY A 66 -30.40 23.61 -28.06
N THR A 67 -31.53 23.26 -27.45
CA THR A 67 -31.58 22.34 -26.32
C THR A 67 -32.59 21.24 -26.60
N LEU A 68 -32.19 19.98 -26.45
CA LEU A 68 -33.09 18.82 -26.51
C LEU A 68 -33.53 18.46 -25.08
N THR A 69 -34.83 18.44 -24.84
CA THR A 69 -35.45 18.15 -23.53
C THR A 69 -36.66 17.24 -23.71
N ASN A 70 -37.30 16.74 -22.64
CA ASN A 70 -38.64 16.12 -22.74
C ASN A 70 -38.80 15.04 -23.82
N HIS A 71 -37.78 14.19 -24.01
CA HIS A 71 -37.69 13.16 -25.04
C HIS A 71 -37.63 13.66 -26.50
N ASP A 72 -37.27 14.94 -26.72
CA ASP A 72 -36.95 15.49 -28.04
C ASP A 72 -35.85 14.67 -28.73
N ASN A 73 -36.08 14.29 -29.98
CA ASN A 73 -35.07 13.66 -30.83
C ASN A 73 -34.53 14.66 -31.86
N GLN A 74 -33.21 14.66 -32.06
CA GLN A 74 -32.58 15.28 -33.22
C GLN A 74 -31.83 14.23 -34.04
N ILE A 75 -32.23 13.99 -35.29
CA ILE A 75 -31.54 13.11 -36.22
C ILE A 75 -30.60 13.96 -37.08
N VAL A 76 -29.30 13.68 -37.04
CA VAL A 76 -28.28 14.48 -37.73
C VAL A 76 -27.68 13.70 -38.88
N LEU A 77 -28.03 14.10 -40.12
CA LEU A 77 -27.43 13.66 -41.39
C LEU A 77 -26.51 14.75 -41.98
N GLY A 78 -26.70 16.01 -41.57
CA GLY A 78 -25.84 17.16 -41.89
C GLY A 78 -24.90 17.52 -40.75
N THR A 79 -24.87 18.79 -40.33
CA THR A 79 -24.05 19.28 -39.22
C THR A 79 -24.89 19.92 -38.12
N ALA A 80 -24.70 19.50 -36.86
CA ALA A 80 -25.28 20.13 -35.69
C ALA A 80 -24.17 20.67 -34.77
N ASN A 81 -24.15 21.98 -34.52
CA ASN A 81 -23.07 22.62 -33.75
C ASN A 81 -23.60 23.26 -32.45
N GLY A 82 -22.98 23.00 -31.31
CA GLY A 82 -23.29 23.69 -30.05
C GLY A 82 -24.62 23.27 -29.41
N MET A 83 -25.10 22.06 -29.68
CA MET A 83 -26.33 21.54 -29.08
C MET A 83 -26.14 21.25 -27.60
N THR A 84 -27.14 21.55 -26.78
CA THR A 84 -27.24 21.05 -25.40
C THR A 84 -28.25 19.90 -25.34
N ILE A 85 -27.88 18.77 -24.74
CA ILE A 85 -28.73 17.59 -24.64
C ILE A 85 -28.99 17.26 -23.18
N SER A 86 -30.26 17.23 -22.79
CA SER A 86 -30.71 16.96 -21.43
C SER A 86 -31.84 15.91 -21.38
N THR A 87 -31.94 15.07 -22.41
CA THR A 87 -32.93 13.99 -22.51
C THR A 87 -32.37 12.78 -23.27
N GLY A 88 -32.98 11.60 -23.09
CA GLY A 88 -32.65 10.38 -23.83
C GLY A 88 -31.79 9.37 -23.08
N LEU A 89 -31.57 9.51 -21.77
CA LEU A 89 -30.73 8.61 -20.97
C LEU A 89 -31.49 7.87 -19.87
N GLU A 90 -32.78 7.58 -20.09
CA GLU A 90 -33.68 7.03 -19.06
C GLU A 90 -33.22 5.67 -18.51
N TYR A 91 -32.56 4.86 -19.35
CA TYR A 91 -32.11 3.51 -19.04
C TYR A 91 -30.58 3.36 -19.12
N GLY A 92 -29.84 4.47 -19.09
CA GLY A 92 -28.39 4.51 -19.23
C GLY A 92 -27.91 4.50 -20.68
N PRO A 93 -26.63 4.84 -20.94
CA PRO A 93 -26.10 5.08 -22.29
C PRO A 93 -26.03 3.84 -23.20
N ASP A 94 -26.11 2.64 -22.64
CA ASP A 94 -26.00 1.37 -23.38
C ASP A 94 -27.35 0.72 -23.68
N ASN A 95 -28.44 1.49 -23.67
CA ASN A 95 -29.79 0.96 -23.82
C ASN A 95 -30.51 1.52 -25.05
N GLU A 96 -30.92 0.63 -25.96
CA GLU A 96 -31.66 1.01 -27.17
C GLU A 96 -33.13 1.37 -26.89
N ALA A 97 -33.63 1.13 -25.66
CA ALA A 97 -34.98 1.51 -25.24
C ALA A 97 -35.10 2.99 -24.81
N ASN A 98 -33.99 3.73 -24.77
CA ASN A 98 -34.01 5.16 -24.50
C ASN A 98 -34.81 5.94 -25.56
N THR A 99 -35.43 7.04 -25.15
CA THR A 99 -36.23 7.89 -26.05
C THR A 99 -35.84 9.36 -25.88
N GLY A 100 -35.53 10.03 -26.99
CA GLY A 100 -34.95 11.37 -27.00
C GLY A 100 -33.44 11.34 -27.23
N GLY A 101 -32.86 12.54 -27.39
CA GLY A 101 -31.42 12.74 -27.55
C GLY A 101 -31.01 13.10 -28.97
N GLN A 102 -29.69 13.21 -29.18
CA GLN A 102 -29.12 13.50 -30.50
C GLN A 102 -28.58 12.23 -31.14
N TRP A 103 -29.06 11.93 -32.35
CA TRP A 103 -28.73 10.75 -33.12
C TRP A 103 -27.91 11.16 -34.35
N VAL A 104 -26.60 11.07 -34.24
CA VAL A 104 -25.66 11.37 -35.34
C VAL A 104 -25.55 10.13 -36.23
N GLN A 105 -26.11 10.22 -37.43
CA GLN A 105 -26.18 9.11 -38.37
C GLN A 105 -24.99 9.15 -39.35
N ASP A 106 -24.94 8.17 -40.26
CA ASP A 106 -23.93 8.11 -41.32
C ASP A 106 -23.83 9.43 -42.11
N GLY A 107 -22.60 9.93 -42.28
CA GLY A 107 -22.32 11.24 -42.90
C GLY A 107 -22.62 12.47 -42.03
N GLY A 108 -23.33 12.29 -40.91
CA GLY A 108 -23.65 13.36 -39.96
C GLY A 108 -22.46 13.76 -39.09
N THR A 109 -22.40 15.05 -38.74
CA THR A 109 -21.40 15.61 -37.81
C THR A 109 -22.08 16.38 -36.68
N ALA A 110 -21.77 16.05 -35.43
CA ALA A 110 -22.08 16.86 -34.27
C ALA A 110 -20.81 17.50 -33.71
N SER A 111 -20.82 18.81 -33.47
CA SER A 111 -19.67 19.53 -32.94
C SER A 111 -20.05 20.35 -31.72
N ASN A 112 -19.15 20.44 -30.74
CA ASN A 112 -19.35 21.24 -29.52
C ASN A 112 -20.63 20.89 -28.76
N THR A 113 -21.06 19.62 -28.83
CA THR A 113 -22.26 19.16 -28.12
C THR A 113 -21.98 19.12 -26.61
N ALA A 114 -22.84 19.75 -25.82
CA ALA A 114 -22.83 19.65 -24.36
C ALA A 114 -23.93 18.67 -23.90
N ILE A 115 -23.53 17.56 -23.30
CA ILE A 115 -24.45 16.56 -22.74
C ILE A 115 -24.50 16.78 -21.23
N SER A 116 -25.70 17.03 -20.70
CA SER A 116 -25.95 17.20 -19.27
C SER A 116 -26.65 15.99 -18.69
N SER A 117 -26.98 16.04 -17.40
CA SER A 117 -27.78 15.01 -16.73
C SER A 117 -29.03 14.62 -17.52
N GLY A 118 -29.22 13.32 -17.73
CA GLY A 118 -30.33 12.76 -18.51
C GLY A 118 -30.15 12.83 -20.03
N GLY A 119 -29.08 13.46 -20.53
CA GLY A 119 -28.79 13.61 -21.95
C GLY A 119 -28.10 12.40 -22.56
N LEU A 120 -28.53 12.02 -23.77
CA LEU A 120 -27.86 11.01 -24.60
C LEU A 120 -27.47 11.57 -25.98
N GLN A 121 -26.20 11.39 -26.34
CA GLN A 121 -25.76 11.46 -27.74
C GLN A 121 -25.46 10.05 -28.24
N PHE A 122 -26.19 9.61 -29.26
CA PHE A 122 -25.88 8.41 -30.01
C PHE A 122 -25.11 8.79 -31.28
N VAL A 123 -23.91 8.25 -31.46
CA VAL A 123 -23.10 8.43 -32.66
C VAL A 123 -23.03 7.10 -33.40
N GLY A 124 -23.88 6.94 -34.41
CA GLY A 124 -23.99 5.73 -35.22
C GLY A 124 -22.75 5.46 -36.07
N ALA A 125 -22.72 4.27 -36.70
CA ALA A 125 -21.67 3.95 -37.66
C ALA A 125 -21.65 4.99 -38.80
N GLY A 126 -20.45 5.48 -39.15
CA GLY A 126 -20.25 6.54 -40.13
C GLY A 126 -20.55 7.97 -39.63
N GLY A 127 -21.17 8.11 -38.45
CA GLY A 127 -21.38 9.39 -37.78
C GLY A 127 -20.12 9.89 -37.07
N LYS A 128 -20.02 11.21 -36.91
CA LYS A 128 -18.87 11.89 -36.28
C LYS A 128 -19.29 12.87 -35.18
N ALA A 129 -18.66 12.79 -34.03
CA ALA A 129 -18.76 13.78 -32.96
C ALA A 129 -17.41 14.46 -32.70
N THR A 130 -17.38 15.77 -32.52
CA THR A 130 -16.16 16.52 -32.16
C THR A 130 -16.38 17.45 -30.99
N ASP A 131 -15.40 17.54 -30.11
CA ASP A 131 -15.37 18.49 -28.99
C ASP A 131 -16.61 18.37 -28.08
N THR A 132 -17.12 17.14 -27.95
CA THR A 132 -18.26 16.83 -27.08
C THR A 132 -17.85 16.95 -25.62
N ILE A 133 -18.64 17.66 -24.81
CA ILE A 133 -18.47 17.75 -23.36
C ILE A 133 -19.61 16.96 -22.72
N ILE A 134 -19.27 15.94 -21.93
CA ILE A 134 -20.23 15.09 -21.23
C ILE A 134 -20.10 15.35 -19.73
N ASN A 135 -21.11 15.97 -19.15
CA ASN A 135 -21.14 16.31 -17.72
C ASN A 135 -21.83 15.21 -16.90
N GLU A 136 -21.77 15.32 -15.58
CA GLU A 136 -22.35 14.37 -14.63
C GLU A 136 -23.78 13.94 -14.99
N GLY A 137 -23.95 12.62 -15.12
CA GLY A 137 -25.22 11.97 -15.48
C GLY A 137 -25.62 12.10 -16.95
N GLY A 138 -24.75 12.61 -17.83
CA GLY A 138 -24.90 12.55 -19.28
C GLY A 138 -24.13 11.37 -19.88
N GLY A 139 -24.53 10.93 -21.07
CA GLY A 139 -23.90 9.79 -21.74
C GLY A 139 -23.74 9.97 -23.25
N GLN A 140 -22.68 9.37 -23.81
CA GLN A 140 -22.52 9.16 -25.24
C GLN A 140 -22.42 7.66 -25.55
N SER A 141 -23.27 7.17 -26.44
CA SER A 141 -23.16 5.85 -27.06
C SER A 141 -22.48 5.99 -28.41
N LEU A 142 -21.28 5.43 -28.55
CA LEU A 142 -20.41 5.62 -29.70
C LEU A 142 -20.27 4.31 -30.48
N LYS A 143 -20.73 4.29 -31.74
CA LYS A 143 -20.46 3.28 -32.78
C LYS A 143 -19.64 3.86 -33.95
N GLY A 144 -19.59 5.18 -34.10
CA GLY A 144 -18.82 5.91 -35.11
C GLY A 144 -17.50 6.49 -34.60
N LEU A 145 -17.22 7.75 -34.97
CA LEU A 145 -15.99 8.48 -34.61
C LEU A 145 -16.27 9.58 -33.59
N ALA A 146 -15.50 9.63 -32.50
CA ALA A 146 -15.48 10.75 -31.55
C ALA A 146 -14.08 11.36 -31.45
N LEU A 147 -13.97 12.68 -31.53
CA LEU A 147 -12.71 13.42 -31.39
C LEU A 147 -12.80 14.41 -30.23
N ASN A 148 -11.77 14.47 -29.39
CA ASN A 148 -11.61 15.45 -28.30
C ASN A 148 -12.79 15.47 -27.32
N THR A 149 -13.34 14.30 -26.97
CA THR A 149 -14.42 14.24 -25.98
C THR A 149 -13.89 14.56 -24.59
N THR A 150 -14.61 15.36 -23.81
CA THR A 150 -14.27 15.65 -22.40
C THR A 150 -15.34 15.07 -21.49
N LEU A 151 -14.95 14.20 -20.55
CA LEU A 151 -15.83 13.57 -19.57
C LEU A 151 -15.64 14.23 -18.20
N ASN A 152 -16.62 15.05 -17.77
CA ASN A 152 -16.66 15.71 -16.46
C ASN A 152 -17.75 15.07 -15.59
N GLY A 153 -17.55 13.81 -15.19
CA GLY A 153 -18.55 12.99 -14.50
C GLY A 153 -19.53 12.27 -15.43
N GLY A 154 -19.45 12.49 -16.73
CA GLY A 154 -20.26 11.83 -17.75
C GLY A 154 -19.61 10.56 -18.31
N GLU A 155 -20.38 9.83 -19.11
CA GLU A 155 -20.00 8.51 -19.59
C GLU A 155 -19.83 8.46 -21.12
N GLN A 156 -18.82 7.74 -21.61
CA GLN A 156 -18.64 7.40 -23.02
C GLN A 156 -18.56 5.89 -23.20
N TRP A 157 -19.54 5.31 -23.89
CA TRP A 157 -19.65 3.89 -24.15
C TRP A 157 -19.29 3.61 -25.61
N MET A 158 -18.11 3.04 -25.83
CA MET A 158 -17.61 2.71 -27.16
C MET A 158 -17.97 1.27 -27.50
N HIS A 159 -18.71 1.07 -28.59
CA HIS A 159 -19.16 -0.22 -29.09
C HIS A 159 -18.27 -0.73 -30.22
N GLU A 160 -18.56 -1.92 -30.72
CA GLU A 160 -17.84 -2.49 -31.88
C GLU A 160 -17.77 -1.50 -33.06
N GLY A 161 -16.56 -1.32 -33.61
CA GLY A 161 -16.29 -0.39 -34.71
C GLY A 161 -16.07 1.07 -34.29
N ALA A 162 -16.32 1.41 -33.02
CA ALA A 162 -16.13 2.76 -32.51
C ALA A 162 -14.66 3.15 -32.41
N ILE A 163 -14.37 4.41 -32.77
CA ILE A 163 -13.05 5.02 -32.59
C ILE A 163 -13.22 6.31 -31.80
N ALA A 164 -12.52 6.44 -30.68
CA ALA A 164 -12.42 7.69 -29.93
C ALA A 164 -10.97 8.13 -29.86
N THR A 165 -10.68 9.38 -30.22
CA THR A 165 -9.34 9.94 -30.17
C THR A 165 -9.31 11.19 -29.30
N GLY A 166 -8.36 11.25 -28.36
CA GLY A 166 -8.16 12.44 -27.52
C GLY A 166 -9.22 12.62 -26.46
N THR A 167 -9.85 11.55 -25.97
CA THR A 167 -10.79 11.65 -24.85
C THR A 167 -10.05 12.07 -23.58
N VAL A 168 -10.54 13.11 -22.89
CA VAL A 168 -10.03 13.53 -21.58
C VAL A 168 -11.05 13.16 -20.51
N ILE A 169 -10.63 12.33 -19.55
CA ILE A 169 -11.47 11.83 -18.47
C ILE A 169 -11.11 12.57 -17.17
N ASN A 170 -11.97 13.50 -16.76
CA ASN A 170 -11.84 14.28 -15.51
C ASN A 170 -12.71 13.68 -14.40
N ASP A 171 -12.83 14.38 -13.26
CA ASP A 171 -13.51 13.93 -12.03
C ASP A 171 -14.76 13.07 -12.31
N LYS A 172 -14.71 11.81 -11.88
CA LYS A 172 -15.75 10.78 -12.05
C LYS A 172 -16.19 10.45 -13.49
N GLY A 173 -15.54 11.00 -14.51
CA GLY A 173 -15.79 10.60 -15.89
C GLY A 173 -15.47 9.12 -16.10
N TRP A 174 -16.19 8.49 -17.03
CA TRP A 174 -16.04 7.06 -17.29
C TRP A 174 -16.06 6.74 -18.78
N GLN A 175 -14.98 6.16 -19.28
CA GLN A 175 -14.90 5.66 -20.66
C GLN A 175 -14.89 4.13 -20.65
N VAL A 176 -15.84 3.52 -21.34
CA VAL A 176 -15.91 2.06 -21.54
C VAL A 176 -15.55 1.72 -22.98
N VAL A 177 -14.44 1.03 -23.17
CA VAL A 177 -13.95 0.53 -24.47
C VAL A 177 -14.35 -0.94 -24.61
N LYS A 178 -15.42 -1.25 -25.33
CA LYS A 178 -15.91 -2.63 -25.51
C LYS A 178 -15.09 -3.41 -26.55
N PRO A 179 -15.26 -4.75 -26.63
CA PRO A 179 -14.65 -5.54 -27.70
C PRO A 179 -14.93 -4.94 -29.08
N GLY A 180 -13.90 -4.88 -29.92
CA GLY A 180 -13.98 -4.28 -31.26
C GLY A 180 -13.93 -2.74 -31.31
N ALA A 181 -13.89 -2.04 -30.17
CA ALA A 181 -13.68 -0.60 -30.09
C ALA A 181 -12.20 -0.23 -29.91
N VAL A 182 -11.81 0.97 -30.36
CA VAL A 182 -10.44 1.49 -30.22
C VAL A 182 -10.45 2.91 -29.65
N ALA A 183 -9.87 3.09 -28.46
CA ALA A 183 -9.57 4.41 -27.90
C ALA A 183 -8.10 4.76 -28.14
N THR A 184 -7.82 5.97 -28.64
CA THR A 184 -6.45 6.46 -28.81
C THR A 184 -6.22 7.78 -28.10
N ASP A 185 -5.03 7.97 -27.56
CA ASP A 185 -4.59 9.25 -26.98
C ASP A 185 -5.50 9.71 -25.82
N THR A 186 -6.10 8.75 -25.09
CA THR A 186 -6.92 9.04 -23.92
C THR A 186 -6.05 9.60 -22.78
N VAL A 187 -6.52 10.66 -22.13
CA VAL A 187 -5.93 11.21 -20.90
C VAL A 187 -6.84 10.92 -19.72
N VAL A 188 -6.34 10.22 -18.70
CA VAL A 188 -7.11 9.78 -17.54
C VAL A 188 -6.66 10.52 -16.29
N ASN A 189 -7.56 11.29 -15.67
CA ASN A 189 -7.31 12.14 -14.50
C ASN A 189 -8.14 11.76 -13.25
N THR A 190 -8.89 10.66 -13.30
CA THR A 190 -9.75 10.17 -12.20
C THR A 190 -9.81 8.63 -12.19
N GLY A 191 -10.31 8.06 -11.09
CA GLY A 191 -10.60 6.64 -10.94
C GLY A 191 -9.68 5.89 -10.01
N ALA A 192 -8.62 6.51 -9.48
CA ALA A 192 -7.70 5.90 -8.50
C ALA A 192 -7.85 6.46 -7.07
N GLU A 193 -8.90 7.25 -6.79
CA GLU A 193 -9.09 7.92 -5.49
C GLU A 193 -9.31 6.92 -4.31
N GLY A 194 -9.65 5.66 -4.62
CA GLY A 194 -9.82 4.57 -3.65
C GLY A 194 -8.53 3.83 -3.29
N GLY A 195 -7.41 4.13 -3.96
CA GLY A 195 -6.15 3.39 -3.85
C GLY A 195 -6.06 2.19 -4.80
N PRO A 196 -4.95 1.44 -4.74
CA PRO A 196 -4.58 0.46 -5.76
C PRO A 196 -5.46 -0.80 -5.81
N ASP A 197 -6.03 -1.19 -4.67
CA ASP A 197 -6.94 -2.34 -4.56
C ASP A 197 -8.42 -1.97 -4.76
N ALA A 198 -8.72 -0.70 -5.07
CA ALA A 198 -10.08 -0.28 -5.32
C ALA A 198 -10.55 -0.78 -6.68
N GLU A 199 -11.56 -1.65 -6.70
CA GLU A 199 -12.33 -1.95 -7.90
C GLU A 199 -13.25 -0.78 -8.23
N ASN A 200 -12.67 0.37 -8.57
CA ASN A 200 -13.42 1.51 -9.10
C ASN A 200 -13.92 1.13 -10.50
N GLY A 201 -15.08 0.47 -10.55
CA GLY A 201 -15.70 -0.02 -11.80
C GLY A 201 -16.31 1.08 -12.66
N ASP A 202 -16.69 2.21 -12.04
CA ASP A 202 -17.58 3.21 -12.68
C ASP A 202 -16.88 4.57 -12.94
N THR A 203 -15.55 4.63 -12.94
CA THR A 203 -14.77 5.86 -13.22
C THR A 203 -13.44 5.52 -13.88
N GLY A 204 -12.83 6.50 -14.57
CA GLY A 204 -11.57 6.31 -15.30
C GLY A 204 -11.80 5.64 -16.66
N GLN A 205 -10.85 4.82 -17.12
CA GLN A 205 -10.95 4.10 -18.38
C GLN A 205 -11.05 2.58 -18.14
N PHE A 206 -12.10 1.96 -18.69
CA PHE A 206 -12.33 0.52 -18.61
C PHE A 206 -12.20 -0.12 -19.99
N VAL A 207 -11.22 -1.01 -20.17
CA VAL A 207 -10.79 -1.53 -21.48
C VAL A 207 -11.10 -3.02 -21.59
N ARG A 208 -12.09 -3.37 -22.41
CA ARG A 208 -12.35 -4.72 -22.95
C ARG A 208 -11.98 -4.84 -24.44
N GLY A 209 -11.82 -3.71 -25.13
CA GLY A 209 -11.32 -3.60 -26.51
C GLY A 209 -9.84 -3.21 -26.54
N ASN A 210 -9.51 -2.18 -27.33
CA ASN A 210 -8.13 -1.72 -27.48
C ASN A 210 -7.98 -0.25 -27.04
N ALA A 211 -6.99 0.03 -26.19
CA ALA A 211 -6.57 1.38 -25.84
C ALA A 211 -5.12 1.59 -26.29
N VAL A 212 -4.83 2.70 -26.97
CA VAL A 212 -3.50 2.98 -27.54
C VAL A 212 -3.03 4.36 -27.11
N ARG A 213 -1.77 4.51 -26.68
CA ARG A 213 -1.18 5.80 -26.24
C ARG A 213 -1.96 6.46 -25.10
N THR A 214 -2.39 5.68 -24.12
CA THR A 214 -3.09 6.23 -22.96
C THR A 214 -2.11 6.93 -22.02
N THR A 215 -2.45 8.12 -21.55
CA THR A 215 -1.73 8.82 -20.48
C THR A 215 -2.56 8.79 -19.21
N ILE A 216 -2.01 8.22 -18.14
CA ILE A 216 -2.64 8.15 -16.83
C ILE A 216 -1.92 9.14 -15.91
N ASN A 217 -2.61 10.20 -15.54
CA ASN A 217 -2.10 11.21 -14.61
C ASN A 217 -2.41 10.83 -13.17
N LYS A 218 -2.01 11.70 -12.23
CA LYS A 218 -2.38 11.59 -10.83
C LYS A 218 -3.89 11.38 -10.66
N ASN A 219 -4.26 10.40 -9.83
CA ASN A 219 -5.62 9.93 -9.57
C ASN A 219 -6.28 9.24 -10.77
N GLY A 220 -5.62 9.13 -11.91
CA GLY A 220 -6.12 8.42 -13.08
C GLY A 220 -6.06 6.91 -12.89
N ARG A 221 -7.07 6.19 -13.40
CA ARG A 221 -7.05 4.72 -13.44
C ARG A 221 -7.47 4.16 -14.80
N GLN A 222 -6.66 3.23 -15.32
CA GLN A 222 -7.04 2.36 -16.43
C GLN A 222 -7.19 0.93 -15.92
N ILE A 223 -8.34 0.30 -16.17
CA ILE A 223 -8.52 -1.14 -15.99
C ILE A 223 -8.51 -1.81 -17.35
N VAL A 224 -7.55 -2.71 -17.56
CA VAL A 224 -7.50 -3.60 -18.72
C VAL A 224 -8.12 -4.94 -18.32
N ALA A 225 -9.36 -5.19 -18.73
CA ALA A 225 -10.08 -6.44 -18.44
C ALA A 225 -9.46 -7.63 -19.21
N ALA A 226 -9.87 -8.86 -18.89
CA ALA A 226 -9.27 -10.10 -19.41
C ALA A 226 -9.11 -10.19 -20.94
N GLU A 227 -10.02 -9.59 -21.71
CA GLU A 227 -9.97 -9.57 -23.18
C GLU A 227 -9.43 -8.24 -23.75
N GLY A 228 -9.18 -7.26 -22.87
CA GLY A 228 -8.70 -5.94 -23.24
C GLY A 228 -7.21 -5.92 -23.53
N THR A 229 -6.81 -5.01 -24.41
CA THR A 229 -5.41 -4.69 -24.69
C THR A 229 -5.16 -3.20 -24.50
N ALA A 230 -4.13 -2.85 -23.73
CA ALA A 230 -3.58 -1.51 -23.65
C ALA A 230 -2.17 -1.49 -24.24
N ASN A 231 -1.89 -0.57 -25.17
CA ASN A 231 -0.62 -0.47 -25.88
C ASN A 231 -0.03 0.94 -25.75
N THR A 232 1.26 1.03 -25.39
CA THR A 232 1.98 2.29 -25.18
C THR A 232 1.30 3.13 -24.10
N THR A 233 1.25 2.63 -22.87
CA THR A 233 0.62 3.35 -21.74
C THR A 233 1.67 4.10 -20.93
N MET A 234 1.47 5.40 -20.69
CA MET A 234 2.31 6.22 -19.82
C MET A 234 1.60 6.45 -18.49
N VAL A 235 2.21 6.04 -17.38
CA VAL A 235 1.62 6.18 -16.04
C VAL A 235 2.49 7.09 -15.19
N TYR A 236 1.96 8.25 -14.81
CA TYR A 236 2.65 9.21 -13.94
C TYR A 236 2.36 8.96 -12.45
N ALA A 237 3.12 9.65 -11.59
CA ALA A 237 2.99 9.59 -10.14
C ALA A 237 1.54 9.71 -9.63
N GLY A 238 1.10 8.67 -8.93
CA GLY A 238 -0.24 8.56 -8.37
C GLY A 238 -1.34 8.17 -9.36
N GLY A 239 -0.98 7.75 -10.58
CA GLY A 239 -1.87 7.06 -11.51
C GLY A 239 -1.65 5.54 -11.46
N ASP A 240 -2.69 4.78 -11.78
CA ASP A 240 -2.70 3.32 -11.68
C ASP A 240 -3.18 2.65 -12.99
N GLN A 241 -2.50 1.58 -13.39
CA GLN A 241 -2.97 0.64 -14.41
C GLN A 241 -3.21 -0.72 -13.76
N THR A 242 -4.43 -1.26 -13.88
CA THR A 242 -4.79 -2.60 -13.43
C THR A 242 -4.96 -3.52 -14.63
N VAL A 243 -4.24 -4.64 -14.66
CA VAL A 243 -4.11 -5.51 -15.83
C VAL A 243 -4.62 -6.91 -15.51
N HIS A 244 -5.79 -7.25 -16.07
CA HIS A 244 -6.32 -8.61 -16.14
C HIS A 244 -6.19 -9.20 -17.56
N GLY A 245 -6.05 -8.35 -18.59
CA GLY A 245 -5.78 -8.74 -19.98
C GLY A 245 -4.32 -8.49 -20.36
N TYR A 246 -4.09 -7.72 -21.43
CA TYR A 246 -2.76 -7.49 -21.98
C TYR A 246 -2.34 -6.02 -21.89
N ALA A 247 -1.22 -5.73 -21.23
CA ALA A 247 -0.57 -4.41 -21.26
C ALA A 247 0.77 -4.51 -21.98
N LEU A 248 0.95 -3.76 -23.06
CA LEU A 248 2.14 -3.75 -23.89
C LEU A 248 2.80 -2.37 -23.84
N ASP A 249 4.12 -2.32 -23.72
CA ASP A 249 4.90 -1.07 -23.76
C ASP A 249 4.40 -0.05 -22.73
N THR A 250 4.38 -0.46 -21.46
CA THR A 250 3.97 0.43 -20.36
C THR A 250 5.18 1.13 -19.77
N THR A 251 5.15 2.46 -19.67
CA THR A 251 6.17 3.25 -18.96
C THR A 251 5.63 3.80 -17.65
N LEU A 252 6.27 3.42 -16.53
CA LEU A 252 5.91 3.88 -15.18
C LEU A 252 6.85 5.00 -14.71
N ASN A 253 6.39 6.24 -14.80
CA ASN A 253 7.09 7.45 -14.36
C ASN A 253 6.57 7.90 -12.98
N GLY A 254 6.82 7.09 -11.96
CA GLY A 254 6.29 7.27 -10.60
C GLY A 254 4.90 6.65 -10.37
N GLY A 255 4.25 6.17 -11.43
CA GLY A 255 2.95 5.50 -11.37
C GLY A 255 3.05 4.00 -11.12
N ASN A 256 1.90 3.34 -10.98
CA ASN A 256 1.84 1.92 -10.64
C ASN A 256 1.19 1.07 -11.75
N GLN A 257 1.66 -0.16 -11.91
CA GLN A 257 0.99 -1.20 -12.68
C GLN A 257 0.78 -2.44 -11.82
N TYR A 258 -0.47 -2.90 -11.73
CA TYR A 258 -0.87 -4.11 -11.01
C TYR A 258 -1.30 -5.17 -12.02
N VAL A 259 -0.48 -6.20 -12.20
CA VAL A 259 -0.81 -7.34 -13.05
C VAL A 259 -1.47 -8.40 -12.18
N HIS A 260 -2.73 -8.70 -12.47
CA HIS A 260 -3.54 -9.67 -11.73
C HIS A 260 -3.55 -11.04 -12.41
N ASN A 261 -4.12 -12.03 -11.73
CA ASN A 261 -4.26 -13.38 -12.24
C ASN A 261 -4.83 -13.41 -13.67
N GLY A 262 -4.14 -14.09 -14.58
CA GLY A 262 -4.47 -14.18 -16.01
C GLY A 262 -3.98 -12.99 -16.85
N GLY A 263 -3.56 -11.90 -16.21
CA GLY A 263 -3.01 -10.72 -16.87
C GLY A 263 -1.56 -10.93 -17.30
N THR A 264 -1.20 -10.29 -18.42
CA THR A 264 0.16 -10.26 -18.96
C THR A 264 0.59 -8.81 -19.19
N ALA A 265 1.74 -8.43 -18.66
CA ALA A 265 2.42 -7.17 -18.99
C ALA A 265 3.71 -7.45 -19.75
N SER A 266 3.91 -6.84 -20.92
CA SER A 266 5.12 -7.00 -21.73
C SER A 266 5.80 -5.65 -21.98
N ASP A 267 7.13 -5.66 -21.99
CA ASP A 267 7.98 -4.48 -22.24
C ASP A 267 7.68 -3.31 -21.28
N THR A 268 7.46 -3.62 -20.00
CA THR A 268 7.23 -2.58 -18.99
C THR A 268 8.55 -1.94 -18.57
N VAL A 269 8.64 -0.62 -18.66
CA VAL A 269 9.77 0.19 -18.19
C VAL A 269 9.41 0.87 -16.88
N VAL A 270 10.11 0.52 -15.81
CA VAL A 270 9.88 1.03 -14.46
C VAL A 270 10.95 2.07 -14.12
N ASN A 271 10.59 3.36 -14.21
CA ASN A 271 11.49 4.49 -13.90
C ASN A 271 11.40 4.87 -12.41
N SER A 272 12.08 5.96 -12.02
CA SER A 272 12.12 6.44 -10.63
C SER A 272 10.72 6.49 -10.01
N ASP A 273 10.60 5.88 -8.83
CA ASP A 273 9.38 5.79 -8.03
C ASP A 273 8.22 5.03 -8.71
N GLY A 274 8.43 4.52 -9.93
CA GLY A 274 7.49 3.63 -10.60
C GLY A 274 7.46 2.27 -9.94
N TRP A 275 6.30 1.62 -9.95
CA TRP A 275 6.11 0.34 -9.27
C TRP A 275 5.28 -0.63 -10.09
N GLN A 276 5.90 -1.72 -10.54
CA GLN A 276 5.20 -2.85 -11.14
C GLN A 276 5.00 -3.93 -10.08
N VAL A 277 3.76 -4.42 -9.95
CA VAL A 277 3.38 -5.53 -9.07
C VAL A 277 2.83 -6.67 -9.92
N VAL A 278 3.46 -7.84 -9.82
CA VAL A 278 3.04 -9.07 -10.49
C VAL A 278 2.45 -10.00 -9.43
N ASN A 279 1.14 -10.22 -9.49
CA ASN A 279 0.41 -11.04 -8.53
C ASN A 279 0.43 -12.53 -8.88
N ASP A 280 -0.14 -13.35 -8.00
CA ASP A 280 -0.33 -14.79 -8.23
C ASP A 280 -1.09 -15.05 -9.56
N GLY A 281 -0.55 -15.93 -10.38
CA GLY A 281 -1.09 -16.28 -11.71
C GLY A 281 -0.91 -15.19 -12.79
N ALA A 282 -0.19 -14.11 -12.49
CA ALA A 282 0.13 -13.05 -13.46
C ALA A 282 1.50 -13.27 -14.11
N VAL A 283 1.68 -12.71 -15.31
CA VAL A 283 2.94 -12.78 -16.07
C VAL A 283 3.45 -11.38 -16.41
N ALA A 284 4.73 -11.13 -16.19
CA ALA A 284 5.47 -9.99 -16.72
C ALA A 284 6.63 -10.47 -17.61
N GLU A 285 6.79 -9.88 -18.78
CA GLU A 285 7.85 -10.20 -19.74
C GLU A 285 8.63 -8.94 -20.09
N ASN A 286 9.96 -9.05 -20.23
CA ASN A 286 10.85 -7.97 -20.65
C ASN A 286 10.78 -6.71 -19.76
N THR A 287 10.51 -6.87 -18.46
CA THR A 287 10.50 -5.73 -17.54
C THR A 287 11.90 -5.13 -17.41
N THR A 288 12.04 -3.83 -17.64
CA THR A 288 13.25 -3.06 -17.32
C THR A 288 13.04 -2.26 -16.03
N VAL A 289 13.85 -2.50 -15.01
CA VAL A 289 13.81 -1.78 -13.74
C VAL A 289 14.99 -0.81 -13.67
N ASN A 290 14.69 0.49 -13.79
CA ASN A 290 15.69 1.55 -13.72
C ASN A 290 15.93 2.02 -12.28
N HIS A 291 16.89 2.93 -12.11
CA HIS A 291 17.24 3.51 -10.83
C HIS A 291 16.01 4.04 -10.07
N LYS A 292 15.79 3.57 -8.83
CA LYS A 292 14.63 3.83 -7.97
C LYS A 292 13.28 3.35 -8.49
N GLY A 293 13.24 2.65 -9.63
CA GLY A 293 12.09 1.86 -10.03
C GLY A 293 12.00 0.58 -9.21
N LYS A 294 10.80 0.03 -9.08
CA LYS A 294 10.55 -1.19 -8.30
C LYS A 294 9.74 -2.21 -9.10
N LEU A 295 10.28 -3.42 -9.21
CA LEU A 295 9.53 -4.61 -9.58
C LEU A 295 9.26 -5.43 -8.32
N GLN A 296 7.98 -5.71 -8.05
CA GLN A 296 7.56 -6.64 -7.02
C GLN A 296 6.89 -7.86 -7.67
N VAL A 297 7.39 -9.06 -7.38
CA VAL A 297 6.80 -10.32 -7.85
C VAL A 297 6.38 -11.12 -6.63
N ASN A 298 5.06 -11.25 -6.46
CA ASN A 298 4.45 -11.98 -5.35
C ASN A 298 4.54 -13.49 -5.58
N ALA A 299 4.29 -14.28 -4.52
CA ALA A 299 4.23 -15.74 -4.65
C ALA A 299 3.27 -16.17 -5.76
N GLY A 300 3.68 -17.12 -6.60
CA GLY A 300 2.93 -17.58 -7.78
C GLY A 300 2.92 -16.62 -8.98
N GLY A 301 3.45 -15.41 -8.85
CA GLY A 301 3.69 -14.50 -9.99
C GLY A 301 4.94 -14.90 -10.79
N VAL A 302 4.92 -14.60 -12.08
CA VAL A 302 6.01 -14.92 -13.03
C VAL A 302 6.52 -13.64 -13.68
N ALA A 303 7.83 -13.39 -13.58
CA ALA A 303 8.51 -12.34 -14.34
C ALA A 303 9.71 -12.95 -15.08
N VAL A 304 9.75 -12.83 -16.41
CA VAL A 304 10.84 -13.36 -17.25
C VAL A 304 11.50 -12.25 -18.06
N ASP A 305 12.75 -12.48 -18.44
CA ASP A 305 13.59 -11.52 -19.16
C ASP A 305 13.70 -10.15 -18.47
N VAL A 306 13.75 -10.16 -17.13
CA VAL A 306 13.90 -8.95 -16.33
C VAL A 306 15.29 -8.35 -16.54
N THR A 307 15.35 -7.06 -16.81
CA THR A 307 16.59 -6.26 -16.80
C THR A 307 16.61 -5.36 -15.58
N GLN A 308 17.36 -5.74 -14.54
CA GLN A 308 17.54 -4.93 -13.33
C GLN A 308 18.78 -4.05 -13.49
N ASN A 309 18.58 -2.78 -13.85
CA ASN A 309 19.66 -1.80 -13.91
C ASN A 309 20.10 -1.38 -12.50
N GLN A 310 21.29 -0.79 -12.39
CA GLN A 310 21.86 -0.38 -11.10
C GLN A 310 20.92 0.60 -10.35
N GLY A 311 20.62 0.25 -9.10
CA GLY A 311 19.69 0.97 -8.24
C GLY A 311 18.22 0.67 -8.52
N GLY A 312 17.91 -0.30 -9.41
CA GLY A 312 16.59 -0.85 -9.57
C GLY A 312 16.28 -1.85 -8.46
N ALA A 313 15.10 -1.72 -7.85
CA ALA A 313 14.68 -2.56 -6.73
C ALA A 313 13.89 -3.78 -7.23
N LEU A 314 14.36 -4.98 -6.85
CA LEU A 314 13.62 -6.23 -6.98
C LEU A 314 13.08 -6.64 -5.60
N VAL A 315 11.76 -6.81 -5.48
CA VAL A 315 11.08 -7.30 -4.27
C VAL A 315 10.40 -8.63 -4.59
N THR A 316 10.86 -9.73 -4.01
CA THR A 316 10.29 -11.06 -4.29
C THR A 316 10.56 -12.06 -3.17
N SER A 317 10.07 -13.30 -3.37
CA SER A 317 10.33 -14.44 -2.50
C SER A 317 10.71 -15.66 -3.33
N THR A 318 11.25 -16.68 -2.69
CA THR A 318 11.52 -17.98 -3.34
C THR A 318 10.26 -18.74 -3.77
N ALA A 319 9.05 -18.24 -3.49
CA ALA A 319 7.78 -18.78 -4.01
C ALA A 319 7.31 -18.13 -5.32
N ALA A 320 8.05 -17.16 -5.86
CA ALA A 320 7.80 -16.57 -7.18
C ALA A 320 8.71 -17.20 -8.25
N THR A 321 8.45 -16.86 -9.51
CA THR A 321 9.38 -17.10 -10.62
C THR A 321 9.89 -15.76 -11.15
N VAL A 322 11.19 -15.49 -11.06
CA VAL A 322 11.84 -14.27 -11.57
C VAL A 322 13.13 -14.63 -12.29
N LEU A 323 13.18 -14.45 -13.60
CA LEU A 323 14.36 -14.76 -14.43
C LEU A 323 14.83 -13.48 -15.13
N GLY A 324 16.15 -13.25 -15.16
CA GLY A 324 16.66 -12.06 -15.80
C GLY A 324 18.16 -11.84 -15.64
N SER A 325 18.57 -10.58 -15.80
CA SER A 325 19.93 -10.11 -15.61
C SER A 325 19.96 -8.86 -14.74
N ASN A 326 21.06 -8.71 -14.01
CA ASN A 326 21.40 -7.53 -13.22
C ASN A 326 22.86 -7.15 -13.49
N ARG A 327 23.39 -6.16 -12.75
CA ARG A 327 24.77 -5.67 -12.92
C ARG A 327 25.88 -6.71 -12.68
N LEU A 328 25.56 -7.88 -12.12
CA LEU A 328 26.51 -8.99 -11.90
C LEU A 328 26.35 -10.12 -12.93
N GLY A 329 25.39 -10.03 -13.85
CA GLY A 329 25.07 -11.05 -14.84
C GLY A 329 23.67 -11.63 -14.64
N ASN A 330 23.47 -12.87 -15.07
CA ASN A 330 22.16 -13.52 -14.99
C ASN A 330 21.82 -13.88 -13.54
N PHE A 331 20.54 -13.78 -13.20
CA PHE A 331 19.98 -14.24 -11.93
C PHE A 331 18.69 -15.01 -12.17
N ALA A 332 18.34 -15.87 -11.21
CA ALA A 332 17.11 -16.65 -11.26
C ALA A 332 16.51 -16.81 -9.86
N VAL A 333 15.20 -16.74 -9.78
CA VAL A 333 14.38 -17.20 -8.64
C VAL A 333 13.35 -18.13 -9.24
N GLU A 334 13.43 -19.42 -8.98
CA GLU A 334 12.48 -20.41 -9.51
C GLU A 334 12.53 -21.68 -8.66
N ASN A 335 11.41 -22.39 -8.57
CA ASN A 335 11.33 -23.71 -7.94
C ASN A 335 11.91 -23.74 -6.50
N GLY A 336 11.66 -22.70 -5.70
CA GLY A 336 12.18 -22.60 -4.33
C GLY A 336 13.67 -22.26 -4.22
N LYS A 337 14.32 -21.85 -5.32
CA LYS A 337 15.75 -21.52 -5.37
C LYS A 337 15.97 -20.13 -5.96
N ALA A 338 16.78 -19.31 -5.28
CA ALA A 338 17.31 -18.05 -5.81
C ALA A 338 18.83 -18.16 -6.08
N ASP A 339 19.32 -17.56 -7.17
CA ASP A 339 20.74 -17.48 -7.54
C ASP A 339 21.08 -16.13 -8.16
N GLY A 340 22.15 -15.49 -7.69
CA GLY A 340 22.69 -14.26 -8.27
C GLY A 340 21.84 -13.01 -8.05
N VAL A 341 20.91 -13.03 -7.09
CA VAL A 341 19.99 -11.91 -6.81
C VAL A 341 20.76 -10.72 -6.21
N VAL A 342 20.53 -9.52 -6.76
CA VAL A 342 21.05 -8.26 -6.23
C VAL A 342 19.92 -7.47 -5.57
N LEU A 343 20.12 -7.10 -4.30
CA LEU A 343 19.16 -6.35 -3.50
C LEU A 343 19.74 -4.97 -3.20
N GLU A 344 19.12 -3.92 -3.74
CA GLU A 344 19.56 -2.53 -3.57
C GLU A 344 18.35 -1.59 -3.66
N SER A 345 18.47 -0.37 -3.13
CA SER A 345 17.45 0.70 -3.26
C SER A 345 16.02 0.31 -2.85
N GLY A 346 15.89 -0.51 -1.80
CA GLY A 346 14.60 -1.05 -1.32
C GLY A 346 14.26 -2.44 -1.86
N GLY A 347 15.16 -3.07 -2.60
CA GLY A 347 15.03 -4.46 -3.01
C GLY A 347 14.99 -5.41 -1.81
N ARG A 348 14.22 -6.49 -1.92
CA ARG A 348 14.03 -7.48 -0.87
C ARG A 348 13.90 -8.90 -1.44
N LEU A 349 14.57 -9.86 -0.80
CA LEU A 349 14.34 -11.29 -1.03
C LEU A 349 13.90 -11.97 0.26
N ASP A 350 12.73 -12.61 0.22
CA ASP A 350 12.27 -13.52 1.27
C ASP A 350 12.61 -14.98 0.90
N VAL A 351 13.51 -15.60 1.66
CA VAL A 351 13.89 -17.01 1.54
C VAL A 351 13.07 -17.82 2.53
N LEU A 352 12.05 -18.50 2.01
CA LEU A 352 11.08 -19.26 2.81
C LEU A 352 11.67 -20.56 3.39
N GLU A 353 10.90 -21.17 4.31
CA GLU A 353 11.21 -22.49 4.87
C GLU A 353 11.43 -23.53 3.76
N SER A 354 12.44 -24.39 3.91
CA SER A 354 12.83 -25.42 2.94
C SER A 354 13.29 -24.91 1.57
N HIS A 355 13.36 -23.59 1.36
CA HIS A 355 13.88 -22.96 0.15
C HIS A 355 15.34 -22.52 0.31
N SER A 356 15.97 -22.17 -0.81
CA SER A 356 17.38 -21.77 -0.82
C SER A 356 17.66 -20.52 -1.66
N ALA A 357 18.71 -19.79 -1.28
CA ALA A 357 19.30 -18.70 -2.05
C ALA A 357 20.82 -18.87 -2.09
N GLN A 358 21.43 -18.55 -3.23
CA GLN A 358 22.87 -18.56 -3.41
C GLN A 358 23.36 -17.29 -4.10
N ASN A 359 24.57 -16.84 -3.74
CA ASN A 359 25.23 -15.69 -4.35
C ASN A 359 24.41 -14.38 -4.29
N THR A 360 23.60 -14.20 -3.23
CA THR A 360 22.84 -12.97 -3.02
C THR A 360 23.78 -11.83 -2.62
N LEU A 361 23.74 -10.72 -3.36
CA LEU A 361 24.35 -9.46 -2.96
C LEU A 361 23.30 -8.58 -2.28
N VAL A 362 23.61 -8.13 -1.07
CA VAL A 362 22.79 -7.18 -0.31
C VAL A 362 23.56 -5.87 -0.20
N ASP A 363 23.12 -4.88 -0.96
CA ASP A 363 23.71 -3.54 -1.07
C ASP A 363 22.85 -2.50 -0.35
N ASP A 364 23.21 -1.22 -0.49
CA ASP A 364 22.54 -0.11 0.19
C ASP A 364 21.01 -0.10 -0.03
N GLY A 365 20.27 -0.13 1.08
CA GLY A 365 18.82 -0.24 1.10
C GLY A 365 18.24 -1.60 0.72
N GLY A 366 19.07 -2.61 0.43
CA GLY A 366 18.65 -3.98 0.18
C GLY A 366 18.35 -4.76 1.46
N THR A 367 17.39 -5.68 1.42
CA THR A 367 17.07 -6.55 2.56
C THR A 367 16.99 -8.02 2.17
N LEU A 368 17.86 -8.85 2.74
CA LEU A 368 17.71 -10.30 2.71
C LEU A 368 16.99 -10.77 3.97
N ALA A 369 15.87 -11.45 3.81
CA ALA A 369 15.15 -12.09 4.90
C ALA A 369 15.14 -13.60 4.72
N VAL A 370 15.57 -14.33 5.75
CA VAL A 370 15.66 -15.80 5.71
C VAL A 370 14.85 -16.35 6.87
N SER A 371 13.79 -17.08 6.55
CA SER A 371 12.93 -17.74 7.53
C SER A 371 13.65 -18.91 8.19
N ALA A 372 13.19 -19.33 9.38
CA ALA A 372 13.57 -20.61 9.95
C ALA A 372 13.41 -21.75 8.93
N GLY A 373 14.40 -22.63 8.83
CA GLY A 373 14.47 -23.70 7.83
C GLY A 373 14.81 -23.24 6.41
N GLY A 374 14.89 -21.93 6.14
CA GLY A 374 15.42 -21.37 4.88
C GLY A 374 16.95 -21.36 4.86
N LYS A 375 17.54 -21.41 3.66
CA LYS A 375 19.00 -21.46 3.47
C LYS A 375 19.51 -20.36 2.53
N ALA A 376 20.50 -19.57 2.94
CA ALA A 376 21.17 -18.59 2.08
C ALA A 376 22.70 -18.73 2.15
N THR A 377 23.37 -19.03 1.04
CA THR A 377 24.83 -19.26 1.02
C THR A 377 25.55 -18.34 0.03
N GLY A 378 26.81 -18.00 0.29
CA GLY A 378 27.54 -17.06 -0.56
C GLY A 378 26.96 -15.65 -0.50
N VAL A 379 26.33 -15.30 0.63
CA VAL A 379 25.76 -13.96 0.84
C VAL A 379 26.90 -12.95 0.92
N THR A 380 26.79 -11.85 0.18
CA THR A 380 27.69 -10.71 0.29
C THR A 380 26.91 -9.53 0.82
N MET A 381 27.23 -9.10 2.04
CA MET A 381 26.65 -7.91 2.68
C MET A 381 27.60 -6.74 2.51
N THR A 382 27.13 -5.64 1.94
CA THR A 382 27.88 -4.39 1.87
C THR A 382 27.22 -3.32 2.75
N SER A 383 27.86 -2.16 2.88
CA SER A 383 27.37 -1.09 3.75
C SER A 383 25.98 -0.62 3.29
N GLY A 384 25.04 -0.49 4.23
CA GLY A 384 23.65 -0.14 3.91
C GLY A 384 22.70 -1.32 3.75
N GLY A 385 23.22 -2.55 3.58
CA GLY A 385 22.42 -3.77 3.48
C GLY A 385 21.87 -4.26 4.82
N ALA A 386 20.71 -4.92 4.80
CA ALA A 386 20.06 -5.49 5.98
C ALA A 386 19.86 -7.01 5.87
N LEU A 387 20.15 -7.72 6.95
CA LEU A 387 19.83 -9.15 7.13
C LEU A 387 18.73 -9.29 8.19
N ILE A 388 17.67 -10.03 7.87
CA ILE A 388 16.62 -10.44 8.80
C ILE A 388 16.63 -11.96 8.88
N ALA A 389 16.91 -12.51 10.05
CA ALA A 389 16.94 -13.97 10.26
C ALA A 389 16.69 -14.33 11.72
N ASP A 390 16.51 -15.61 11.99
CA ASP A 390 16.54 -16.18 13.33
C ASP A 390 17.49 -17.38 13.39
N SER A 391 17.79 -17.87 14.60
CA SER A 391 18.75 -18.96 14.79
C SER A 391 18.28 -20.31 14.23
N GLY A 392 17.07 -20.43 13.70
CA GLY A 392 16.60 -21.59 12.92
C GLY A 392 16.89 -21.48 11.41
N ALA A 393 17.37 -20.33 10.91
CA ALA A 393 17.78 -20.15 9.53
C ALA A 393 19.21 -20.63 9.29
N THR A 394 19.55 -21.03 8.07
CA THR A 394 20.95 -21.32 7.67
C THR A 394 21.47 -20.23 6.76
N VAL A 395 22.48 -19.47 7.19
CA VAL A 395 23.04 -18.36 6.41
C VAL A 395 24.57 -18.40 6.44
N GLU A 396 25.23 -18.26 5.30
CA GLU A 396 26.68 -18.16 5.21
C GLU A 396 27.11 -17.06 4.24
N GLY A 397 28.05 -16.22 4.67
CA GLY A 397 28.47 -15.10 3.84
C GLY A 397 29.63 -14.27 4.39
N THR A 398 29.78 -13.09 3.81
CA THR A 398 30.72 -12.06 4.24
C THR A 398 30.01 -10.72 4.45
N ASN A 399 30.48 -9.95 5.42
CA ASN A 399 30.08 -8.59 5.71
C ASN A 399 31.33 -7.73 5.95
N ALA A 400 31.15 -6.46 6.32
CA ALA A 400 32.27 -5.54 6.57
C ALA A 400 33.22 -6.00 7.70
N SER A 401 32.76 -6.87 8.61
CA SER A 401 33.54 -7.46 9.70
C SER A 401 34.21 -8.79 9.33
N GLY A 402 34.01 -9.29 8.09
CA GLY A 402 34.57 -10.55 7.60
C GLY A 402 33.51 -11.62 7.39
N LYS A 403 33.88 -12.89 7.64
CA LYS A 403 32.94 -14.02 7.48
C LYS A 403 31.91 -14.04 8.61
N PHE A 404 30.68 -14.39 8.27
CA PHE A 404 29.61 -14.65 9.23
C PHE A 404 28.84 -15.91 8.86
N SER A 405 28.19 -16.51 9.86
CA SER A 405 27.37 -17.70 9.67
C SER A 405 26.22 -17.78 10.67
N ILE A 406 25.14 -18.44 10.27
CA ILE A 406 24.04 -18.93 11.09
C ILE A 406 23.85 -20.39 10.69
N ASP A 407 24.02 -21.31 11.64
CA ASP A 407 23.69 -22.72 11.45
C ASP A 407 22.33 -23.01 12.09
N GLY A 408 21.32 -23.14 11.24
CA GLY A 408 19.94 -23.35 11.68
C GLY A 408 19.70 -24.70 12.34
N ILE A 409 20.61 -25.67 12.19
CA ILE A 409 20.51 -27.00 12.80
C ILE A 409 20.98 -26.94 14.25
N SER A 410 22.13 -26.29 14.50
CA SER A 410 22.69 -26.17 15.85
C SER A 410 22.18 -24.95 16.62
N GLY A 411 21.57 -23.98 15.94
CA GLY A 411 21.17 -22.71 16.55
C GLY A 411 22.33 -21.72 16.77
N GLN A 412 23.51 -22.00 16.20
CA GLN A 412 24.73 -21.24 16.41
C GLN A 412 24.90 -20.15 15.34
N ALA A 413 25.03 -18.90 15.76
CA ALA A 413 25.37 -17.77 14.90
C ALA A 413 26.74 -17.17 15.29
N SER A 414 27.46 -16.65 14.30
CA SER A 414 28.79 -16.05 14.49
C SER A 414 29.06 -14.92 13.51
N GLY A 415 29.67 -13.84 13.99
CA GLY A 415 30.19 -12.75 13.14
C GLY A 415 29.10 -11.85 12.53
N LEU A 416 27.89 -11.86 13.08
CA LEU A 416 26.78 -11.07 12.55
C LEU A 416 27.06 -9.57 12.64
N LEU A 417 26.72 -8.85 11.58
CA LEU A 417 26.66 -7.39 11.53
C LEU A 417 25.21 -7.00 11.22
N LEU A 418 24.55 -6.41 12.21
CA LEU A 418 23.13 -6.04 12.14
C LEU A 418 23.02 -4.52 12.07
N GLU A 419 22.71 -3.98 10.91
CA GLU A 419 22.60 -2.54 10.65
C GLU A 419 21.45 -2.23 9.70
N ASN A 420 21.05 -0.95 9.62
CA ASN A 420 20.07 -0.46 8.62
C ASN A 420 18.70 -1.15 8.67
N GLY A 421 18.29 -1.63 9.86
CA GLY A 421 17.06 -2.41 10.04
C GLY A 421 17.28 -3.92 10.04
N GLY A 422 18.53 -4.39 9.89
CA GLY A 422 18.91 -5.76 10.11
C GLY A 422 18.52 -6.24 11.52
N SER A 423 17.93 -7.42 11.59
CA SER A 423 17.37 -7.98 12.81
C SER A 423 17.71 -9.46 12.93
N PHE A 424 18.17 -9.88 14.10
CA PHE A 424 18.41 -11.29 14.39
C PHE A 424 17.70 -11.73 15.67
N THR A 425 17.07 -12.89 15.64
CA THR A 425 16.46 -13.51 16.83
C THR A 425 17.24 -14.76 17.23
N VAL A 426 17.74 -14.78 18.47
CA VAL A 426 18.31 -15.98 19.10
C VAL A 426 17.18 -16.74 19.77
N ASN A 427 16.76 -17.86 19.18
CA ASN A 427 15.71 -18.71 19.74
C ASN A 427 16.20 -19.44 21.00
N ALA A 428 15.27 -20.06 21.73
CA ALA A 428 15.59 -20.86 22.91
C ALA A 428 16.62 -21.95 22.58
N GLY A 429 17.70 -22.04 23.36
CA GLY A 429 18.79 -22.99 23.12
C GLY A 429 19.81 -22.54 22.07
N GLY A 430 19.55 -21.48 21.31
CA GLY A 430 20.49 -20.90 20.36
C GLY A 430 21.59 -20.06 21.02
N GLN A 431 22.65 -19.77 20.27
CA GLN A 431 23.73 -18.89 20.69
C GLN A 431 24.14 -17.96 19.56
N ALA A 432 24.30 -16.67 19.86
CA ALA A 432 24.96 -15.72 18.96
C ALA A 432 26.34 -15.34 19.50
N SER A 433 27.36 -15.43 18.65
CA SER A 433 28.75 -15.10 18.99
C SER A 433 29.29 -13.97 18.12
N ASN A 434 30.18 -13.15 18.69
CA ASN A 434 30.88 -12.08 17.96
C ASN A 434 29.94 -11.18 17.14
N THR A 435 28.84 -10.74 17.75
CA THR A 435 27.77 -9.99 17.09
C THR A 435 27.96 -8.50 17.24
N THR A 436 27.94 -7.77 16.12
CA THR A 436 27.96 -6.31 16.08
C THR A 436 26.58 -5.80 15.70
N ILE A 437 26.00 -4.95 16.55
CA ILE A 437 24.71 -4.32 16.33
C ILE A 437 24.98 -2.83 16.07
N GLY A 438 24.81 -2.44 14.82
CA GLY A 438 24.98 -1.08 14.32
C GLY A 438 23.72 -0.22 14.50
N HIS A 439 23.75 0.97 13.88
CA HIS A 439 22.62 1.89 13.91
C HIS A 439 21.36 1.24 13.29
N ARG A 440 20.22 1.32 13.99
CA ARG A 440 18.94 0.68 13.62
C ARG A 440 18.99 -0.85 13.52
N GLY A 441 20.09 -1.49 13.95
CA GLY A 441 20.18 -2.93 14.10
C GLY A 441 19.45 -3.41 15.35
N THR A 442 18.87 -4.61 15.30
CA THR A 442 18.19 -5.22 16.44
C THR A 442 18.67 -6.66 16.68
N LEU A 443 19.04 -6.98 17.92
CA LEU A 443 19.26 -8.36 18.37
C LEU A 443 18.21 -8.71 19.42
N THR A 444 17.38 -9.71 19.14
CA THR A 444 16.37 -10.21 20.09
C THR A 444 16.82 -11.55 20.65
N LEU A 445 16.72 -11.73 21.97
CA LEU A 445 17.01 -12.98 22.64
C LEU A 445 15.74 -13.53 23.28
N ALA A 446 15.31 -14.71 22.82
CA ALA A 446 14.26 -15.47 23.47
C ALA A 446 14.74 -16.04 24.83
N ALA A 447 13.79 -16.46 25.67
CA ALA A 447 14.11 -17.15 26.91
C ALA A 447 14.98 -18.39 26.65
N GLY A 448 16.15 -18.47 27.30
CA GLY A 448 17.11 -19.55 27.09
C GLY A 448 18.02 -19.37 25.87
N GLY A 449 17.95 -18.25 25.15
CA GLY A 449 18.97 -17.84 24.19
C GLY A 449 20.24 -17.34 24.90
N SER A 450 21.39 -17.51 24.26
CA SER A 450 22.70 -17.16 24.86
C SER A 450 23.59 -16.32 23.94
N LEU A 451 24.56 -15.63 24.54
CA LEU A 451 25.60 -14.88 23.85
C LEU A 451 26.99 -15.43 24.21
N SER A 452 27.94 -15.32 23.28
CA SER A 452 29.34 -15.63 23.54
C SER A 452 30.28 -14.72 22.73
N GLY A 453 31.58 -14.72 23.07
CA GLY A 453 32.52 -13.80 22.44
C GLY A 453 32.16 -12.33 22.69
N ARG A 454 32.40 -11.44 21.73
CA ARG A 454 32.09 -10.01 21.90
C ARG A 454 30.75 -9.65 21.26
N THR A 455 29.82 -9.12 22.06
CA THR A 455 28.59 -8.46 21.58
C THR A 455 28.75 -6.95 21.69
N GLN A 456 28.73 -6.24 20.57
CA GLN A 456 28.95 -4.79 20.51
C GLN A 456 27.70 -4.05 20.03
N LEU A 457 27.21 -3.10 20.83
CA LEU A 457 26.08 -2.24 20.49
C LEU A 457 26.58 -0.83 20.20
N SER A 458 26.29 -0.32 19.01
CA SER A 458 26.54 1.07 18.62
C SER A 458 25.40 2.00 19.05
N LYS A 459 25.59 3.32 18.94
CA LYS A 459 24.53 4.29 19.21
C LYS A 459 23.33 4.08 18.25
N GLY A 460 22.14 3.92 18.83
CA GLY A 460 20.91 3.61 18.08
C GLY A 460 20.74 2.14 17.70
N ALA A 461 21.59 1.25 18.24
CA ALA A 461 21.37 -0.19 18.24
C ALA A 461 20.43 -0.60 19.37
N SER A 462 19.69 -1.70 19.18
CA SER A 462 18.79 -2.27 20.19
C SER A 462 19.12 -3.74 20.46
N MET A 463 19.21 -4.12 21.72
CA MET A 463 19.21 -5.51 22.17
C MET A 463 18.03 -5.77 23.09
N VAL A 464 17.16 -6.70 22.71
CA VAL A 464 15.91 -7.01 23.39
C VAL A 464 15.99 -8.37 24.06
N LEU A 465 15.64 -8.44 25.34
CA LEU A 465 15.68 -9.65 26.17
C LEU A 465 14.25 -10.06 26.53
N ASN A 466 13.76 -11.16 25.94
CA ASN A 466 12.43 -11.73 26.18
C ASN A 466 12.47 -12.89 27.19
N GLY A 467 13.45 -12.88 28.08
CA GLY A 467 13.70 -13.94 29.04
C GLY A 467 15.04 -13.77 29.74
N ASP A 468 15.37 -14.74 30.59
CA ASP A 468 16.71 -14.82 31.18
C ASP A 468 17.73 -15.15 30.10
N VAL A 469 18.80 -14.37 30.06
CA VAL A 469 19.87 -14.44 29.07
C VAL A 469 21.21 -14.56 29.77
N VAL A 470 22.05 -15.44 29.23
CA VAL A 470 23.44 -15.62 29.68
C VAL A 470 24.37 -15.26 28.53
N SER A 471 25.31 -14.34 28.80
CA SER A 471 26.46 -14.03 27.97
C SER A 471 27.73 -14.55 28.63
N THR A 472 28.42 -15.48 27.98
CA THR A 472 29.73 -15.98 28.45
C THR A 472 30.90 -15.10 28.00
N GLY A 473 30.62 -14.02 27.26
CA GLY A 473 31.62 -13.10 26.76
C GLY A 473 31.38 -11.65 27.15
N ASP A 474 31.92 -10.74 26.36
CA ASP A 474 31.93 -9.30 26.63
C ASP A 474 30.72 -8.62 25.97
N ILE A 475 30.02 -7.79 26.73
CA ILE A 475 29.02 -6.85 26.19
C ILE A 475 29.62 -5.45 26.19
N VAL A 476 29.67 -4.81 25.02
CA VAL A 476 30.07 -3.40 24.87
C VAL A 476 28.84 -2.58 24.50
N ASN A 477 28.44 -1.64 25.36
CA ASN A 477 27.14 -0.96 25.23
C ASN A 477 27.25 0.55 25.00
N ALA A 478 27.09 0.99 23.74
CA ALA A 478 26.79 2.38 23.38
C ALA A 478 25.32 2.58 22.93
N GLY A 479 24.53 1.50 22.90
CA GLY A 479 23.16 1.48 22.41
C GLY A 479 22.13 1.32 23.53
N GLU A 480 21.04 0.62 23.23
CA GLU A 480 19.97 0.34 24.17
C GLU A 480 19.85 -1.17 24.41
N ILE A 481 19.83 -1.57 25.69
CA ILE A 481 19.44 -2.91 26.12
C ILE A 481 18.09 -2.78 26.82
N ARG A 482 17.13 -3.65 26.48
CA ARG A 482 15.78 -3.61 27.05
C ARG A 482 15.28 -4.99 27.42
N PHE A 483 14.74 -5.11 28.62
CA PHE A 483 13.95 -6.28 29.02
C PHE A 483 12.51 -6.09 28.54
N ASP A 484 12.00 -7.02 27.73
CA ASP A 484 10.66 -6.93 27.16
C ASP A 484 9.82 -8.17 27.45
N ASN A 485 8.50 -7.97 27.50
CA ASN A 485 7.49 -9.03 27.51
C ASN A 485 6.31 -8.72 26.54
N GLN A 486 6.48 -7.80 25.59
CA GLN A 486 5.39 -7.35 24.71
C GLN A 486 5.37 -8.18 23.42
N THR A 487 4.78 -9.37 23.45
CA THR A 487 4.44 -10.16 22.25
C THR A 487 3.25 -9.61 21.46
N THR A 488 2.91 -8.31 21.54
CA THR A 488 1.91 -7.71 20.63
C THR A 488 2.21 -6.24 20.30
N GLN A 489 2.00 -5.91 19.03
CA GLN A 489 2.28 -4.62 18.39
C GLN A 489 1.39 -3.46 18.90
N ASP A 490 0.33 -3.75 19.67
CA ASP A 490 -0.61 -2.76 20.20
C ASP A 490 -0.09 -1.95 21.40
N ALA A 491 0.98 -2.39 22.07
CA ALA A 491 1.51 -1.68 23.24
C ALA A 491 2.48 -0.54 22.90
N VAL A 492 2.88 -0.40 21.63
CA VAL A 492 3.78 0.68 21.18
C VAL A 492 3.11 2.06 21.29
N LEU A 493 1.76 2.11 21.34
CA LEU A 493 0.98 3.34 21.51
C LEU A 493 0.56 3.63 22.96
N SER A 494 0.71 2.68 23.89
CA SER A 494 0.43 2.92 25.30
C SER A 494 1.71 3.24 26.08
N ARG A 495 2.22 4.47 25.94
CA ARG A 495 2.93 5.15 27.06
C ARG A 495 1.97 5.48 28.21
N ALA A 496 0.75 4.92 28.21
CA ALA A 496 -0.13 4.89 29.34
C ALA A 496 0.43 3.87 30.35
N VAL A 497 0.85 4.40 31.49
CA VAL A 497 1.03 3.67 32.75
C VAL A 497 0.04 2.51 32.80
N ALA A 498 0.53 1.27 32.79
CA ALA A 498 -0.30 0.10 32.98
C ALA A 498 -1.00 0.23 34.34
N LYS A 499 -2.23 0.75 34.32
CA LYS A 499 -3.16 0.72 35.46
C LYS A 499 -3.72 -0.70 35.51
N GLY A 500 -2.98 -1.62 36.11
CA GLY A 500 -3.49 -2.96 36.38
C GLY A 500 -2.42 -3.88 36.93
N ASP A 501 -2.82 -4.77 37.84
CA ASP A 501 -2.03 -5.85 38.42
C ASP A 501 -1.68 -6.95 37.40
N ALA A 502 -1.40 -6.59 36.15
CA ALA A 502 -0.98 -7.54 35.13
C ALA A 502 0.31 -8.24 35.61
N PRO A 503 0.38 -9.58 35.53
CA PRO A 503 1.59 -10.29 35.92
C PRO A 503 2.76 -9.84 35.04
N VAL A 504 3.78 -9.27 35.68
CA VAL A 504 5.05 -8.91 35.02
C VAL A 504 6.08 -9.94 35.42
N THR A 505 6.62 -10.64 34.44
CA THR A 505 7.78 -11.51 34.62
C THR A 505 9.04 -10.65 34.49
N PHE A 506 9.88 -10.68 35.52
CA PHE A 506 11.18 -10.03 35.51
C PHE A 506 12.25 -10.98 35.01
N HIS A 507 13.27 -10.42 34.37
CA HIS A 507 14.31 -11.17 33.67
C HIS A 507 15.71 -10.76 34.11
N LYS A 508 16.67 -11.65 33.86
CA LYS A 508 18.08 -11.45 34.19
C LYS A 508 18.94 -11.46 32.94
N LEU A 509 19.79 -10.45 32.82
CA LEU A 509 20.96 -10.49 31.93
C LEU A 509 22.18 -10.85 32.77
N THR A 510 22.71 -12.06 32.59
CA THR A 510 23.97 -12.46 33.22
C THR A 510 25.11 -12.34 32.21
N THR A 511 26.18 -11.63 32.55
CA THR A 511 27.36 -11.47 31.68
C THR A 511 28.65 -11.53 32.48
N ASN A 512 29.74 -11.98 31.86
CA ASN A 512 31.05 -11.94 32.48
C ASN A 512 31.58 -10.50 32.54
N ASN A 513 31.53 -9.77 31.42
CA ASN A 513 32.05 -8.41 31.33
C ASN A 513 31.05 -7.47 30.65
N LEU A 514 30.91 -6.27 31.20
CA LEU A 514 30.15 -5.17 30.60
C LEU A 514 31.05 -3.94 30.49
N THR A 515 31.25 -3.44 29.27
CA THR A 515 31.93 -2.16 29.03
C THR A 515 30.93 -1.13 28.54
N GLY A 516 30.61 -0.17 29.40
CA GLY A 516 29.71 0.93 29.07
C GLY A 516 30.38 2.01 28.23
N GLN A 517 29.75 2.39 27.13
CA GLN A 517 30.15 3.49 26.25
C GLN A 517 29.06 4.56 26.15
N GLY A 518 28.36 4.80 27.26
CA GLY A 518 27.26 5.76 27.36
C GLY A 518 25.90 5.23 26.92
N GLY A 519 25.78 3.92 26.64
CA GLY A 519 24.51 3.26 26.35
C GLY A 519 23.61 3.13 27.59
N THR A 520 22.38 2.68 27.37
CA THR A 520 21.34 2.54 28.41
C THR A 520 20.90 1.09 28.56
N ILE A 521 20.61 0.68 29.79
CA ILE A 521 19.86 -0.55 30.08
C ILE A 521 18.53 -0.13 30.70
N ASN A 522 17.43 -0.45 30.01
CA ASN A 522 16.07 -0.19 30.47
C ASN A 522 15.54 -1.38 31.24
N MET A 523 15.24 -1.15 32.51
CA MET A 523 14.86 -2.15 33.50
C MET A 523 13.50 -1.82 34.08
N ARG A 524 12.72 -2.84 34.40
CA ARG A 524 11.45 -2.70 35.11
C ARG A 524 11.67 -3.00 36.59
N VAL A 525 10.95 -2.28 37.44
CA VAL A 525 10.95 -2.46 38.89
C VAL A 525 9.52 -2.46 39.43
N ARG A 526 9.27 -3.18 40.52
CA ARG A 526 8.04 -3.09 41.30
C ARG A 526 8.28 -2.38 42.62
N LEU A 527 7.52 -1.32 42.83
CA LEU A 527 7.57 -0.46 44.01
C LEU A 527 6.46 -0.81 45.02
N ASP A 528 6.20 -2.10 45.22
CA ASP A 528 5.09 -2.64 46.06
C ASP A 528 5.59 -3.40 47.30
N GLY A 529 6.89 -3.36 47.60
CA GLY A 529 7.52 -4.09 48.69
C GLY A 529 7.96 -5.52 48.34
N SER A 530 7.64 -6.03 47.14
CA SER A 530 8.18 -7.32 46.65
C SER A 530 9.68 -7.26 46.34
N ASN A 531 10.21 -6.06 46.11
CA ASN A 531 11.56 -5.80 45.61
C ASN A 531 11.87 -6.55 44.29
N ALA A 532 10.85 -6.87 43.49
CA ALA A 532 11.02 -7.54 42.21
C ALA A 532 11.46 -6.55 41.12
N SER A 533 12.44 -6.97 40.31
CA SER A 533 12.99 -6.16 39.24
C SER A 533 13.68 -7.00 38.18
N ASP A 534 13.84 -6.43 36.99
CA ASP A 534 14.83 -6.94 36.04
C ASP A 534 16.23 -6.76 36.65
N GLN A 535 17.17 -7.64 36.31
CA GLN A 535 18.50 -7.64 36.91
C GLN A 535 19.62 -7.78 35.87
N LEU A 536 20.69 -7.01 36.08
CA LEU A 536 21.99 -7.25 35.45
C LEU A 536 22.87 -7.99 36.46
N VAL A 537 23.43 -9.13 36.06
CA VAL A 537 24.36 -9.91 36.88
C VAL A 537 25.73 -9.90 36.20
N ILE A 538 26.75 -9.38 36.89
CA ILE A 538 28.15 -9.51 36.50
C ILE A 538 28.73 -10.71 37.21
N ASN A 539 29.21 -11.70 36.46
CA ASN A 539 29.59 -13.00 37.01
C ASN A 539 31.07 -13.30 36.75
N GLY A 540 31.92 -13.18 37.78
CA GLY A 540 33.35 -13.50 37.72
C GLY A 540 34.24 -12.55 36.91
N GLY A 541 33.67 -11.53 36.25
CA GLY A 541 34.41 -10.53 35.47
C GLY A 541 34.18 -9.10 35.95
N GLN A 542 34.14 -8.14 35.03
CA GLN A 542 34.14 -6.70 35.38
C GLN A 542 33.07 -5.89 34.66
N ALA A 543 32.49 -4.91 35.36
CA ALA A 543 31.78 -3.80 34.74
C ALA A 543 32.65 -2.54 34.74
N THR A 544 32.88 -1.98 33.56
CA THR A 544 33.77 -0.83 33.31
C THR A 544 33.09 0.24 32.45
N GLY A 545 33.70 1.43 32.35
CA GLY A 545 33.18 2.51 31.51
C GLY A 545 31.96 3.20 32.11
N LYS A 546 30.97 3.58 31.29
CA LYS A 546 29.73 4.21 31.77
C LYS A 546 28.49 3.64 31.08
N THR A 547 27.57 3.11 31.87
CA THR A 547 26.24 2.64 31.43
C THR A 547 25.15 3.35 32.22
N TRP A 548 24.12 3.84 31.55
CA TRP A 548 22.95 4.42 32.21
C TRP A 548 21.94 3.33 32.56
N LEU A 549 21.44 3.33 33.80
CA LEU A 549 20.34 2.45 34.20
C LEU A 549 19.03 3.25 34.22
N ALA A 550 18.09 2.88 33.35
CA ALA A 550 16.78 3.51 33.28
C ALA A 550 15.72 2.60 33.89
N PHE A 551 14.95 3.10 34.86
CA PHE A 551 13.96 2.30 35.59
C PHE A 551 12.52 2.72 35.26
N THR A 552 11.69 1.74 34.95
CA THR A 552 10.23 1.92 34.81
C THR A 552 9.51 1.19 35.94
N ASN A 553 8.74 1.91 36.76
CA ASN A 553 7.85 1.28 37.72
C ASN A 553 6.66 0.64 37.00
N VAL A 554 6.49 -0.66 37.18
CA VAL A 554 5.39 -1.44 36.56
C VAL A 554 4.32 -1.89 37.57
N GLY A 555 4.39 -1.40 38.81
CA GLY A 555 3.37 -1.61 39.85
C GLY A 555 2.37 -0.45 39.95
N ASN A 556 1.31 -0.63 40.75
CA ASN A 556 0.25 0.37 40.95
C ASN A 556 0.83 1.68 41.53
N SER A 557 0.59 2.80 40.85
CA SER A 557 1.14 4.14 41.16
C SER A 557 0.51 4.82 42.39
N ASN A 558 -0.35 4.13 43.14
CA ASN A 558 -1.27 4.77 44.08
C ASN A 558 -0.86 4.79 45.56
N LEU A 559 0.34 4.36 45.94
CA LEU A 559 0.80 4.48 47.33
C LEU A 559 2.28 4.89 47.37
N GLY A 560 2.60 5.85 48.25
CA GLY A 560 3.97 6.25 48.54
C GLY A 560 4.83 5.02 48.82
N VAL A 561 5.88 4.86 48.03
CA VAL A 561 6.67 3.65 47.98
C VAL A 561 7.56 3.57 49.22
N ALA A 562 7.32 2.58 50.06
CA ALA A 562 8.28 2.12 51.05
C ALA A 562 9.02 0.91 50.46
N THR A 563 10.27 1.07 50.03
CA THR A 563 11.19 -0.07 50.00
C THR A 563 11.37 -0.52 51.45
N THR A 564 11.05 -1.76 51.79
CA THR A 564 11.36 -2.30 53.12
C THR A 564 12.74 -2.98 53.06
N GLY A 565 13.62 -2.73 54.04
CA GLY A 565 14.93 -3.39 54.13
C GLY A 565 16.01 -2.84 53.16
N GLN A 566 16.67 -3.74 52.42
CA GLN A 566 17.93 -3.55 51.67
C GLN A 566 17.80 -2.80 50.31
N GLY A 567 16.61 -2.27 49.98
CA GLY A 567 16.33 -1.68 48.66
C GLY A 567 16.04 -2.72 47.56
N ILE A 568 15.91 -2.26 46.31
CA ILE A 568 15.64 -3.11 45.14
C ILE A 568 16.96 -3.42 44.43
N ARG A 569 17.29 -4.70 44.29
CA ARG A 569 18.54 -5.14 43.65
C ARG A 569 18.37 -5.19 42.13
N VAL A 570 19.03 -4.28 41.43
CA VAL A 570 19.02 -4.17 39.95
C VAL A 570 20.34 -4.57 39.30
N VAL A 571 21.45 -4.47 40.03
CA VAL A 571 22.76 -4.98 39.61
C VAL A 571 23.27 -5.93 40.69
N ASP A 572 23.79 -7.09 40.29
CA ASP A 572 24.38 -8.10 41.18
C ASP A 572 25.78 -8.47 40.71
N ALA A 573 26.77 -8.45 41.60
CA ALA A 573 28.14 -8.85 41.32
C ALA A 573 28.41 -10.19 42.03
N GLN A 574 28.72 -11.23 41.25
CA GLN A 574 28.86 -12.60 41.73
C GLN A 574 30.24 -13.17 41.40
N ASN A 575 30.65 -14.20 42.16
CA ASN A 575 31.87 -14.98 41.91
C ASN A 575 33.17 -14.15 41.76
N GLY A 576 33.31 -13.10 42.57
CA GLY A 576 34.48 -12.22 42.55
C GLY A 576 34.43 -11.12 41.49
N ALA A 577 33.27 -10.87 40.88
CA ALA A 577 33.08 -9.77 39.96
C ALA A 577 33.36 -8.40 40.58
N THR A 578 33.90 -7.48 39.79
CA THR A 578 34.20 -6.10 40.22
C THR A 578 33.45 -5.08 39.35
N THR A 579 33.13 -3.93 39.93
CA THR A 579 32.54 -2.81 39.19
C THR A 579 33.40 -1.57 39.40
N GLU A 580 33.86 -0.94 38.32
CA GLU A 580 34.59 0.32 38.40
C GLU A 580 33.70 1.46 38.94
N GLU A 581 34.32 2.45 39.57
CA GLU A 581 33.63 3.67 39.97
C GLU A 581 33.05 4.38 38.73
N GLY A 582 31.74 4.66 38.75
CA GLY A 582 31.04 5.30 37.62
C GLY A 582 30.61 4.34 36.50
N ALA A 583 30.83 3.03 36.65
CA ALA A 583 30.35 2.00 35.71
C ALA A 583 28.84 2.09 35.43
N PHE A 584 28.08 2.50 36.43
CA PHE A 584 26.63 2.69 36.37
C PHE A 584 26.28 4.11 36.84
N ALA A 585 25.33 4.74 36.14
CA ALA A 585 24.81 6.07 36.45
C ALA A 585 23.29 6.13 36.34
#